data_AF-A0AA40ABD2-F1
#
_entry.id   AF-A0AA40ABD2-F1
#
_cell.length_a   1.000
_cell.length_b   1.000
_cell.length_c   1.000
_cell.angle_alpha   90.00
_cell.angle_beta   90.00
_cell.angle_gamma   90.00
#
_symmetry.space_group_name_H-M   'P 1'
#
loop_
_entity.id
_entity.type
_entity.pdbx_description
1 polymer ?
#
loop_
_entity_poly.entity_id
_entity_poly.type
_entity_poly.pdbx_seq_one_letter_code
_entity_poly.pdbx_strand_id
1 'polypeptide(L)'
;VIHPHTSLPWLLRQPPSVLSQRESNNEFLAAKHTFLNCFAAEDSEWIHVAIRDITRVLKKKSNGVVDEIQATLGDLFRKDTRNWKEVELLDVCLALISRVVSRVYVGLPLCRCPAYLGSLARFAKIILVEALLAQLTPKPLRRLLAPLLARYDWKQFSKMDRCVSP
;
A
#
# COMPACT_ATOMS: atom_id res chain seq x y z
N VAL A 1 -0.39 -0.07 -24.20
CA VAL A 1 0.37 -0.21 -25.46
C VAL A 1 1.47 -1.22 -25.19
N ILE A 2 1.61 -2.26 -26.03
CA ILE A 2 2.69 -3.25 -25.91
C ILE A 2 3.89 -2.68 -26.68
N HIS A 3 4.97 -2.34 -25.98
CA HIS A 3 6.23 -1.91 -26.58
C HIS A 3 7.22 -3.07 -26.68
N PRO A 4 8.09 -3.10 -27.70
CA PRO A 4 9.20 -4.05 -27.77
C PRO A 4 10.16 -3.87 -26.59
N HIS A 5 10.79 -4.97 -26.13
CA HIS A 5 11.79 -4.92 -25.05
C HIS A 5 12.96 -3.98 -25.36
N THR A 6 13.30 -3.82 -26.65
CA THR A 6 14.34 -2.89 -27.12
C THR A 6 14.05 -1.43 -26.80
N SER A 7 12.78 -1.07 -26.55
CA SER A 7 12.37 0.30 -26.21
C SER A 7 12.48 0.63 -24.72
N LEU A 8 12.71 -0.37 -23.85
CA LEU A 8 12.77 -0.17 -22.38
C LEU A 8 13.84 0.86 -21.94
N PRO A 9 15.08 0.87 -22.47
CA PRO A 9 16.08 1.85 -22.07
C PRO A 9 15.64 3.29 -22.36
N TRP A 10 14.91 3.51 -23.45
CA TRP A 10 14.35 4.82 -23.78
C TRP A 10 13.21 5.18 -22.82
N LEU A 11 12.31 4.24 -22.53
CA LEU A 11 11.17 4.42 -21.63
C LEU A 11 11.62 4.81 -20.21
N LEU A 12 12.61 4.12 -19.67
CA LEU A 12 13.14 4.34 -18.32
C LEU A 12 13.90 5.66 -18.17
N ARG A 13 14.31 6.29 -19.28
CA ARG A 13 15.00 7.60 -19.29
C ARG A 13 14.06 8.78 -19.46
N GLN A 14 12.76 8.54 -19.70
CA GLN A 14 11.83 9.64 -19.90
C GLN A 14 11.66 10.46 -18.61
N PRO A 15 11.63 11.80 -18.72
CA PRO A 15 11.34 12.64 -17.57
C PRO A 15 9.89 12.45 -17.11
N PRO A 16 9.57 12.74 -15.83
CA PRO A 16 8.22 12.62 -15.28
C PRO A 16 7.16 13.48 -16.02
N SER A 17 7.57 14.54 -16.71
CA SER A 17 6.68 15.38 -17.52
C SER A 17 6.18 14.68 -18.79
N VAL A 18 6.92 13.68 -19.28
CA VAL A 18 6.57 12.90 -20.48
C VAL A 18 5.94 11.57 -20.10
N LEU A 19 6.52 10.88 -19.11
CA LEU A 19 6.03 9.58 -18.65
C LEU A 19 6.09 9.49 -17.13
N SER A 20 4.92 9.35 -16.51
CA SER A 20 4.79 9.33 -15.06
C SER A 20 3.94 8.17 -14.59
N GLN A 21 4.58 7.21 -13.92
CA GLN A 21 3.86 6.16 -13.20
C GLN A 21 2.93 6.75 -12.12
N ARG A 22 3.32 7.88 -11.52
CA ARG A 22 2.51 8.57 -10.50
C ARG A 22 1.19 9.07 -11.07
N GLU A 23 1.22 9.75 -12.23
CA GLU A 23 -0.02 10.25 -12.85
C GLU A 23 -0.91 9.09 -13.31
N SER A 24 -0.32 8.02 -13.84
CA SER A 24 -1.04 6.79 -14.18
C SER A 24 -1.74 6.19 -12.95
N ASN A 25 -1.02 6.07 -11.83
CA ASN A 25 -1.59 5.58 -10.57
C ASN A 25 -2.66 6.54 -10.02
N ASN A 26 -2.46 7.85 -10.11
CA ASN A 26 -3.44 8.85 -9.68
C ASN A 26 -4.74 8.76 -10.48
N GLU A 27 -4.67 8.52 -11.79
CA GLU A 27 -5.85 8.32 -12.61
C GLU A 27 -6.53 6.97 -12.31
N PHE A 28 -5.74 5.90 -12.21
CA PHE A 28 -6.22 4.55 -11.92
C PHE A 28 -6.95 4.47 -10.58
N LEU A 29 -6.36 5.05 -9.53
CA LEU A 29 -6.93 5.06 -8.18
C LEU A 29 -7.97 6.16 -7.98
N ALA A 30 -8.15 7.05 -8.98
CA ALA A 30 -8.83 8.33 -8.83
C ALA A 30 -8.35 9.10 -7.58
N ALA A 31 -7.04 9.03 -7.30
CA ALA A 31 -6.44 9.40 -6.01
C ALA A 31 -6.76 10.85 -5.60
N LYS A 32 -6.86 11.77 -6.55
CA LYS A 32 -7.24 13.17 -6.30
C LYS A 32 -8.63 13.33 -5.66
N HIS A 33 -9.47 12.30 -5.74
CA HIS A 33 -10.85 12.34 -5.28
C HIS A 33 -11.08 11.37 -4.12
N THR A 34 -10.38 10.22 -4.09
CA THR A 34 -10.58 9.14 -3.12
C THR A 34 -9.57 9.13 -1.97
N PHE A 35 -8.33 9.60 -2.16
CA PHE A 35 -7.31 9.56 -1.10
C PHE A 35 -7.49 10.68 -0.08
N LEU A 36 -7.15 10.40 1.18
CA LEU A 36 -7.05 11.40 2.23
C LEU A 36 -6.03 12.47 1.86
N ASN A 37 -6.46 13.74 1.93
CA ASN A 37 -5.66 14.93 1.71
C ASN A 37 -4.77 14.79 0.46
N CYS A 38 -5.27 15.30 -0.67
CA CYS A 38 -4.65 15.26 -1.99
C CYS A 38 -3.13 15.57 -2.05
N PHE A 39 -2.54 16.15 -1.01
CA PHE A 39 -1.11 16.19 -0.74
C PHE A 39 -0.35 14.93 -1.17
N ALA A 40 -0.74 13.72 -0.77
CA ALA A 40 0.00 12.51 -1.18
C ALA A 40 -0.11 12.22 -2.70
N ALA A 41 -1.20 12.66 -3.35
CA ALA A 41 -1.41 12.54 -4.79
C ALA A 41 -0.73 13.68 -5.59
N GLU A 42 -0.52 14.83 -4.96
CA GLU A 42 -0.01 16.07 -5.57
C GLU A 42 1.50 16.26 -5.36
N ASP A 43 2.01 15.92 -4.18
CA ASP A 43 3.41 16.04 -3.83
C ASP A 43 4.21 14.86 -4.42
N SER A 44 5.16 15.17 -5.29
CA SER A 44 6.04 14.19 -5.91
C SER A 44 7.29 13.90 -5.05
N GLU A 45 7.59 14.77 -4.10
CA GLU A 45 8.87 14.76 -3.37
C GLU A 45 8.83 13.76 -2.21
N TRP A 46 7.69 13.60 -1.54
CA TRP A 46 7.56 12.69 -0.40
C TRP A 46 7.93 11.23 -0.74
N ILE A 47 7.56 10.73 -1.93
CA ILE A 47 7.89 9.35 -2.36
C ILE A 47 9.41 9.18 -2.48
N HIS A 48 10.08 10.16 -3.11
CA HIS A 48 11.52 10.12 -3.29
C HIS A 48 12.26 10.19 -1.95
N VAL A 49 11.78 11.03 -1.03
CA VAL A 49 12.29 11.12 0.33
C VAL A 49 12.10 9.79 1.07
N ALA A 50 10.90 9.21 1.03
CA ALA A 50 10.61 7.93 1.68
C ALA A 50 11.51 6.80 1.15
N ILE A 51 11.65 6.66 -0.18
CA ILE A 51 12.51 5.64 -0.80
C ILE A 51 13.96 5.85 -0.38
N ARG A 52 14.48 7.09 -0.47
CA ARG A 52 15.86 7.40 -0.07
C ARG A 52 16.11 7.04 1.39
N ASP A 53 15.20 7.42 2.28
CA ASP A 53 15.36 7.24 3.71
C ASP A 53 15.30 5.75 4.08
N ILE A 54 14.37 4.99 3.48
CA ILE A 54 14.31 3.52 3.58
C ILE A 54 15.60 2.90 3.07
N THR A 55 16.09 3.32 1.91
CA THR A 55 17.31 2.78 1.29
C THR A 55 18.52 2.98 2.21
N ARG A 56 18.65 4.15 2.86
CA ARG A 56 19.72 4.45 3.81
C ARG A 56 19.70 3.55 5.03
N VAL A 57 18.51 3.22 5.55
CA VAL A 57 18.35 2.40 6.75
C VAL A 57 18.13 0.92 6.46
N LEU A 58 18.06 0.53 5.18
CA LEU A 58 17.69 -0.83 4.76
C LEU A 58 18.63 -1.88 5.35
N LYS A 59 19.95 -1.64 5.28
CA LYS A 59 20.96 -2.54 5.88
C LYS A 59 20.75 -2.72 7.39
N LYS A 60 20.40 -1.65 8.10
CA LYS A 60 20.14 -1.66 9.55
C LYS A 60 18.81 -2.35 9.88
N LYS A 61 17.80 -2.23 9.02
CA LYS A 61 16.46 -2.80 9.22
C LYS A 61 16.31 -4.24 8.69
N SER A 62 17.23 -4.71 7.85
CA SER A 62 17.27 -6.04 7.23
C SER A 62 16.95 -7.17 8.22
N ASN A 63 17.71 -7.27 9.31
CA ASN A 63 17.52 -8.33 10.31
C ASN A 63 16.12 -8.28 10.94
N GLY A 64 15.62 -7.07 11.21
CA GLY A 64 14.27 -6.87 11.75
C GLY A 64 13.16 -7.22 10.77
N VAL A 65 13.40 -7.08 9.47
CA VAL A 65 12.48 -7.50 8.40
C VAL A 65 12.48 -9.02 8.28
N VAL A 66 13.65 -9.67 8.28
CA VAL A 66 13.76 -11.14 8.24
C VAL A 66 13.07 -11.78 9.44
N ASP A 67 13.31 -11.26 10.64
CA ASP A 67 12.61 -11.66 11.87
C ASP A 67 11.08 -11.54 11.72
N GLU A 68 10.60 -10.41 11.16
CA GLU A 68 9.16 -10.22 10.99
C GLU A 68 8.56 -11.13 9.93
N ILE A 69 9.27 -11.43 8.84
CA ILE A 69 8.85 -12.41 7.84
C ILE A 69 8.72 -13.79 8.49
N GLN A 70 9.73 -14.24 9.24
CA GLN A 70 9.69 -15.53 9.92
C GLN A 70 8.56 -15.63 10.93
N ALA A 71 8.39 -14.59 11.76
CA ALA A 71 7.30 -14.52 12.74
C ALA A 71 5.94 -14.55 12.03
N THR A 72 5.76 -13.76 10.98
CA THR A 72 4.49 -13.68 10.25
C THR A 72 4.15 -14.98 9.54
N LEU A 73 5.11 -15.64 8.90
CA LEU A 73 4.90 -16.95 8.27
C LEU A 73 4.53 -18.01 9.31
N GLY A 74 5.19 -18.00 10.48
CA GLY A 74 4.85 -18.89 11.59
C GLY A 74 3.42 -18.69 12.12
N ASP A 75 2.98 -17.42 12.20
CA ASP A 75 1.62 -17.08 12.62
C ASP A 75 0.57 -17.46 11.56
N LEU A 76 0.85 -17.20 10.27
CA LEU A 76 -0.10 -17.42 9.17
C LEU A 76 -0.30 -18.90 8.84
N PHE A 77 0.78 -19.66 8.76
CA PHE A 77 0.71 -21.04 8.26
C PHE A 77 0.47 -22.09 9.35
N ARG A 78 0.44 -21.71 10.64
CA ARG A 78 0.46 -22.65 11.78
C ARG A 78 1.61 -23.67 11.65
N LYS A 79 1.89 -24.43 12.71
CA LYS A 79 2.93 -25.48 12.66
C LYS A 79 2.42 -26.81 12.08
N ASP A 80 1.24 -26.81 11.45
CA ASP A 80 0.69 -28.04 10.88
C ASP A 80 1.38 -28.34 9.54
N THR A 81 2.46 -29.11 9.63
CA THR A 81 3.23 -29.58 8.47
C THR A 81 2.72 -30.93 7.94
N ARG A 82 1.67 -31.49 8.55
CA ARG A 82 1.19 -32.85 8.24
C ARG A 82 -0.01 -32.84 7.32
N ASN A 83 -0.81 -31.78 7.33
CA ASN A 83 -2.03 -31.69 6.54
C ASN A 83 -1.97 -30.56 5.50
N TRP A 84 -2.49 -30.82 4.31
CA TRP A 84 -2.72 -29.77 3.31
C TRP A 84 -3.89 -28.91 3.75
N LYS A 85 -3.73 -27.59 3.62
CA LYS A 85 -4.76 -26.62 3.94
C LYS A 85 -4.88 -25.61 2.80
N GLU A 86 -6.12 -25.38 2.39
CA GLU A 86 -6.44 -24.30 1.46
C GLU A 86 -6.32 -22.94 2.16
N VAL A 87 -5.70 -21.98 1.49
CA VAL A 87 -5.47 -20.63 2.00
C VAL A 87 -5.81 -19.59 0.94
N GLU A 88 -6.45 -18.51 1.38
CA GLU A 88 -6.69 -17.34 0.55
C GLU A 88 -5.38 -16.58 0.34
N LEU A 89 -4.72 -16.82 -0.80
CA LEU A 89 -3.37 -16.32 -1.06
C LEU A 89 -3.29 -14.79 -0.97
N LEU A 90 -4.30 -14.07 -1.47
CA LEU A 90 -4.34 -12.61 -1.38
C LEU A 90 -4.33 -12.13 0.08
N ASP A 91 -5.08 -12.80 0.94
CA ASP A 91 -5.19 -12.45 2.37
C ASP A 91 -3.88 -12.72 3.11
N VAL A 92 -3.24 -13.85 2.81
CA VAL A 92 -1.91 -14.21 3.32
C VAL A 92 -0.88 -13.17 2.89
N CYS A 93 -0.85 -12.83 1.60
CA CYS A 93 0.07 -11.83 1.06
C CYS A 93 -0.15 -10.46 1.70
N LEU A 94 -1.39 -10.00 1.81
CA LEU A 94 -1.70 -8.70 2.42
C LEU A 94 -1.33 -8.67 3.90
N ALA A 95 -1.56 -9.76 4.64
CA ALA A 95 -1.15 -9.85 6.04
C ALA A 95 0.37 -9.80 6.19
N LEU A 96 1.10 -10.57 5.37
CA LEU A 96 2.56 -10.59 5.36
C LEU A 96 3.16 -9.22 5.01
N ILE A 97 2.72 -8.64 3.89
CA ILE A 97 3.21 -7.34 3.42
C ILE A 97 2.88 -6.25 4.45
N SER A 98 1.67 -6.24 5.01
CA SER A 98 1.27 -5.26 6.03
C SER A 98 2.21 -5.27 7.23
N ARG A 99 2.58 -6.45 7.74
CA ARG A 99 3.50 -6.57 8.89
C ARG A 99 4.91 -6.14 8.55
N VAL A 100 5.44 -6.59 7.41
CA VAL A 100 6.79 -6.24 6.96
C VAL A 100 6.92 -4.73 6.70
N VAL A 101 5.97 -4.13 5.99
CA VAL A 101 5.92 -2.69 5.74
C VAL A 101 5.83 -1.94 7.06
N SER A 102 4.94 -2.36 7.96
CA SER A 102 4.81 -1.73 9.28
C SER A 102 6.09 -1.84 10.11
N ARG A 103 6.81 -2.96 10.04
CA ARG A 103 8.11 -3.13 10.71
C ARG A 103 9.14 -2.12 10.23
N VAL A 104 9.12 -1.81 8.93
CA VAL A 104 10.02 -0.81 8.33
C VAL A 104 9.63 0.60 8.73
N TYR A 105 8.34 0.97 8.72
CA TYR A 105 7.92 2.36 8.96
C TYR A 105 7.69 2.70 10.43
N VAL A 106 6.91 1.90 11.16
CA VAL A 106 6.51 2.18 12.55
C VAL A 106 7.26 1.34 13.59
N GLY A 107 7.86 0.21 13.18
CA GLY A 107 8.64 -0.64 14.08
C GLY A 107 7.80 -1.37 15.14
N LEU A 108 8.47 -1.95 16.14
CA LEU A 108 7.81 -2.58 17.28
C LEU A 108 7.41 -1.52 18.33
N PRO A 109 6.32 -1.73 19.10
CA PRO A 109 5.42 -2.90 19.03
C PRO A 109 4.30 -2.77 17.97
N LEU A 110 4.15 -1.59 17.36
CA LEU A 110 3.04 -1.26 16.46
C LEU A 110 2.91 -2.19 15.24
N CYS A 111 4.02 -2.67 14.69
CA CYS A 111 4.01 -3.59 13.55
C CYS A 111 3.39 -4.96 13.86
N ARG A 112 3.10 -5.25 15.14
CA ARG A 112 2.37 -6.44 15.59
C ARG A 112 1.03 -6.11 16.27
N CYS A 113 0.63 -4.84 16.28
CA CYS A 113 -0.63 -4.42 16.87
C CYS A 113 -1.81 -4.86 15.99
N PRO A 114 -2.71 -5.75 16.48
CA PRO A 114 -3.82 -6.25 15.67
C PRO A 114 -4.79 -5.16 15.20
N ALA A 115 -4.99 -4.11 16.02
CA ALA A 115 -5.87 -3.00 15.68
C ALA A 115 -5.31 -2.14 14.53
N TYR A 116 -4.00 -1.86 14.58
CA TYR A 116 -3.28 -1.14 13.53
C TYR A 116 -3.25 -1.95 12.23
N LEU A 117 -2.75 -3.19 12.30
CA LEU A 117 -2.62 -4.08 11.14
C LEU A 117 -3.98 -4.41 10.51
N GLY A 118 -5.02 -4.62 11.32
CA GLY A 118 -6.36 -4.90 10.83
C GLY A 118 -6.98 -3.69 10.11
N SER A 119 -6.63 -2.46 10.49
CA SER A 119 -7.07 -1.26 9.78
C SER A 119 -6.28 -1.06 8.49
N LEU A 120 -4.96 -1.28 8.54
CA LEU A 120 -4.06 -1.22 7.38
C LEU A 120 -4.43 -2.23 6.29
N ALA A 121 -4.67 -3.50 6.66
CA ALA A 121 -5.03 -4.54 5.71
C ALA A 121 -6.41 -4.29 5.07
N ARG A 122 -7.38 -3.77 5.85
CA ARG A 122 -8.70 -3.41 5.31
C ARG A 122 -8.62 -2.25 4.33
N PHE A 123 -7.84 -1.22 4.67
CA PHE A 123 -7.55 -0.11 3.76
C PHE A 123 -6.92 -0.63 2.45
N ALA A 124 -5.88 -1.47 2.54
CA ALA A 124 -5.21 -2.05 1.37
C ALA A 124 -6.12 -2.91 0.46
N LYS A 125 -7.13 -3.59 1.01
CA LYS A 125 -8.12 -4.31 0.20
C LYS A 125 -9.12 -3.35 -0.46
N ILE A 126 -9.63 -2.39 0.30
CA ILE A 126 -10.76 -1.57 -0.15
C ILE A 126 -10.32 -0.55 -1.19
N ILE A 127 -9.10 -0.04 -1.11
CA ILE A 127 -8.55 0.85 -2.13
C ILE A 127 -8.57 0.24 -3.54
N LEU A 128 -8.41 -1.08 -3.66
CA LEU A 128 -8.50 -1.78 -4.96
C LEU A 128 -9.94 -1.83 -5.46
N VAL A 129 -10.89 -2.07 -4.56
CA VAL A 129 -12.33 -2.05 -4.88
C VAL A 129 -12.75 -0.64 -5.28
N GLU A 130 -12.29 0.37 -4.56
CA GLU A 130 -12.56 1.78 -4.86
C GLU A 130 -11.96 2.20 -6.20
N ALA A 131 -10.74 1.77 -6.51
CA ALA A 131 -10.12 2.02 -7.81
C ALA A 131 -10.94 1.39 -8.96
N LEU A 132 -11.47 0.19 -8.77
CA LEU A 132 -12.35 -0.46 -9.74
C LEU A 132 -13.66 0.34 -9.90
N LEU A 133 -14.31 0.70 -8.80
CA LEU A 133 -15.54 1.50 -8.83
C LEU A 133 -15.31 2.86 -9.48
N ALA A 134 -14.18 3.50 -9.20
CA ALA A 134 -13.80 4.76 -9.81
C ALA A 134 -13.62 4.62 -11.33
N GLN A 135 -12.99 3.55 -11.79
CA GLN A 135 -12.82 3.29 -13.23
C GLN A 135 -14.14 3.02 -13.94
N LEU A 136 -15.08 2.33 -13.30
CA LEU A 136 -16.43 2.10 -13.83
C LEU A 136 -17.31 3.37 -13.79
N THR A 137 -16.99 4.32 -12.92
CA THR A 137 -17.73 5.57 -12.78
C THR A 137 -17.25 6.59 -13.82
N PRO A 138 -18.16 7.19 -14.61
CA PRO A 138 -17.83 8.30 -15.50
C PRO A 138 -17.19 9.48 -14.74
N LYS A 139 -16.16 10.12 -15.32
CA LYS A 139 -15.41 11.23 -14.71
C LYS A 139 -16.26 12.31 -13.99
N PRO A 140 -17.40 12.80 -14.53
CA PRO A 140 -18.21 13.79 -13.83
C PRO A 140 -18.87 13.27 -12.53
N LEU A 141 -19.25 11.99 -12.49
CA LEU A 141 -19.88 11.38 -11.30
C LEU A 141 -18.87 11.04 -10.21
N ARG A 142 -17.58 10.92 -10.55
CA ARG A 142 -16.51 10.62 -9.57
C ARG A 142 -16.46 11.66 -8.45
N ARG A 143 -16.71 12.95 -8.75
CA ARG A 143 -16.72 14.01 -7.73
C ARG A 143 -17.81 13.80 -6.66
N LEU A 144 -18.92 13.17 -7.04
CA LEU A 144 -20.04 12.91 -6.12
C LEU A 144 -19.81 11.63 -5.30
N LEU A 145 -19.31 10.57 -5.93
CA LEU A 145 -19.12 9.27 -5.28
C LEU A 145 -17.83 9.19 -4.46
N ALA A 146 -16.80 9.95 -4.81
CA ALA A 146 -15.51 9.83 -4.15
C ALA A 146 -15.50 10.23 -2.67
N PRO A 147 -16.20 11.29 -2.20
CA PRO A 147 -16.32 11.57 -0.77
C PRO A 147 -17.00 10.42 0.01
N LEU A 148 -17.90 9.66 -0.62
CA LEU A 148 -18.55 8.52 0.00
C LEU A 148 -17.56 7.37 0.21
N LEU A 149 -16.74 7.08 -0.81
CA LEU A 149 -15.69 6.06 -0.75
C LEU A 149 -14.61 6.46 0.27
N ALA A 150 -14.11 7.70 0.16
CA ALA A 150 -13.08 8.26 1.04
C ALA A 150 -13.47 8.27 2.54
N ARG A 151 -14.77 8.29 2.88
CA ARG A 151 -15.22 8.18 4.29
C ARG A 151 -14.80 6.87 4.94
N TYR A 152 -14.84 5.77 4.20
CA TYR A 152 -14.43 4.47 4.73
C TYR A 152 -12.93 4.47 5.03
N ASP A 153 -12.14 4.98 4.10
CA ASP A 153 -10.69 5.14 4.26
C ASP A 153 -10.37 6.06 5.42
N TRP A 154 -11.05 7.20 5.54
CA TRP A 154 -10.89 8.11 6.68
C TRP A 154 -11.07 7.41 8.03
N LYS A 155 -12.06 6.52 8.11
CA LYS A 155 -12.30 5.72 9.32
C LYS A 155 -11.17 4.74 9.62
N GLN A 156 -10.57 4.11 8.60
CA GLN A 156 -9.42 3.22 8.82
C GLN A 156 -8.18 4.02 9.22
N PHE A 157 -7.91 5.15 8.56
CA PHE A 157 -6.80 6.03 8.90
C PHE A 157 -6.91 6.59 10.31
N SER A 158 -8.09 7.08 10.70
CA SER A 158 -8.34 7.57 12.06
C SER A 158 -8.13 6.49 13.13
N LYS A 159 -8.28 5.21 12.79
CA LYS A 159 -7.96 4.09 13.70
C LYS A 159 -6.47 3.81 13.76
N MET A 160 -5.78 3.86 12.61
CA MET A 160 -4.33 3.71 12.55
C MET A 160 -3.62 4.83 13.30
N ASP A 161 -4.06 6.08 13.10
CA ASP A 161 -3.51 7.27 13.73
C ASP A 161 -3.58 7.20 15.26
N ARG A 162 -4.73 6.80 15.81
CA ARG A 162 -4.88 6.54 17.26
C ARG A 162 -3.94 5.47 17.82
N CYS A 163 -3.44 4.55 17.00
CA CYS A 163 -2.44 3.60 17.45
C CYS A 163 -1.02 4.19 17.45
N VAL A 164 -0.74 5.15 16.58
CA VAL A 164 0.59 5.79 16.44
C VAL A 164 0.75 6.93 17.45
N SER A 165 -0.31 7.72 17.65
CA SER A 165 -0.39 8.82 18.60
C SER A 165 -1.55 8.55 19.59
N PRO A 166 -1.32 7.68 20.59
CA PRO A 166 -2.34 7.28 21.56
C PRO A 166 -2.76 8.41 22.51
#